data_AF-A0A7S3S4K2-F1
#
_entry.id   AF-A0A7S3S4K2-F1
#
_cell.length_a   1.000
_cell.length_b   1.000
_cell.length_c   1.000
_cell.angle_alpha   90.00
_cell.angle_beta   90.00
_cell.angle_gamma   90.00
#
_symmetry.space_group_name_H-M   'P 1'
#
loop_
_entity.id
_entity.type
_entity.pdbx_description
1 polymer ?
#
loop_
_entity_poly.entity_id
_entity_poly.type
_entity_poly.pdbx_seq_one_letter_code
_entity_poly.pdbx_strand_id
1 'polypeptide(L)'
;WLVQPYLLRAQALQSLERHEDAVKELEGLFQWHREQTVHDKLQEAKFALRKHKRANYYELLKVPSVASQIEIKKAYRERAGEWHPDKKGHLDDVAKKAAEEMFKRIGEAYEVLTDPAKKELYDKGYDLEGIDEQIDMKKRRMEHGHG
;
A
#
# COMPACT_ATOMS: atom_id res chain seq x y z
N TRP A 1 -2.07 -34.21 -3.63
CA TRP A 1 -3.44 -34.33 -3.09
C TRP A 1 -3.64 -33.62 -1.74
N LEU A 2 -2.64 -33.55 -0.85
CA LEU A 2 -2.79 -32.88 0.46
C LEU A 2 -2.82 -31.34 0.39
N VAL A 3 -2.20 -30.71 -0.62
CA VAL A 3 -2.08 -29.25 -0.74
C VAL A 3 -3.34 -28.57 -1.32
N GLN A 4 -4.00 -29.22 -2.29
CA GLN A 4 -5.11 -28.64 -3.06
C GLN A 4 -6.29 -28.15 -2.21
N PRO A 5 -6.76 -28.89 -1.17
CA PRO A 5 -7.85 -28.40 -0.32
C PRO A 5 -7.53 -27.09 0.41
N TYR A 6 -6.28 -26.91 0.85
CA TYR A 6 -5.83 -25.68 1.51
C TYR A 6 -5.73 -24.51 0.54
N LEU A 7 -5.26 -24.76 -0.69
CA LEU A 7 -5.24 -23.70 -1.72
C LEU A 7 -6.66 -23.24 -2.08
N LEU A 8 -7.60 -24.17 -2.20
CA LEU A 8 -9.00 -23.84 -2.48
C LEU A 8 -9.63 -23.05 -1.33
N ARG A 9 -9.37 -23.44 -0.08
CA ARG A 9 -9.87 -22.71 1.10
C ARG A 9 -9.25 -21.32 1.22
N ALA A 10 -7.94 -21.17 0.99
CA ALA A 10 -7.28 -19.87 0.95
C ALA A 10 -7.86 -18.97 -0.15
N GLN A 11 -8.21 -19.53 -1.32
CA GLN A 11 -8.88 -18.79 -2.39
C GLN A 11 -10.28 -18.33 -1.95
N ALA A 12 -11.08 -19.21 -1.32
CA ALA A 12 -12.38 -18.85 -0.79
C ALA A 12 -12.29 -17.75 0.29
N LEU A 13 -11.28 -17.81 1.17
CA LEU A 13 -11.02 -16.77 2.17
C LEU A 13 -10.72 -15.42 1.51
N GLN A 14 -9.92 -15.39 0.43
CA GLN A 14 -9.66 -14.16 -0.33
C GLN A 14 -10.93 -13.60 -0.99
N SER A 15 -11.80 -14.45 -1.54
CA SER A 15 -13.08 -14.03 -2.10
C SER A 15 -14.05 -13.47 -1.06
N LEU A 16 -13.86 -13.82 0.22
CA LEU A 16 -14.61 -13.29 1.36
C LEU A 16 -13.90 -12.10 2.04
N GLU A 17 -12.88 -11.51 1.41
CA GLU A 17 -12.04 -10.43 1.96
C GLU A 17 -11.33 -10.77 3.29
N ARG A 18 -11.24 -12.07 3.63
CA ARG A 18 -10.55 -12.58 4.82
C ARG A 18 -9.07 -12.80 4.52
N HIS A 19 -8.39 -11.74 4.08
CA HIS A 19 -7.01 -11.81 3.61
C HIS A 19 -6.01 -12.25 4.69
N GLU A 20 -6.24 -11.86 5.95
CA GLU A 20 -5.36 -12.29 7.06
C GLU A 20 -5.43 -13.80 7.30
N ASP A 21 -6.62 -14.37 7.23
CA ASP A 21 -6.82 -15.82 7.42
C ASP A 21 -6.21 -16.59 6.26
N ALA A 22 -6.36 -16.09 5.03
CA ALA A 22 -5.75 -16.69 3.84
C ALA A 22 -4.22 -16.71 3.94
N VAL A 23 -3.60 -15.62 4.42
CA VAL A 23 -2.14 -15.56 4.62
C VAL A 23 -1.71 -16.54 5.71
N LYS A 24 -2.35 -16.54 6.88
CA LYS A 24 -2.01 -17.47 7.98
C LYS A 24 -2.08 -18.94 7.54
N GLU A 25 -3.10 -19.28 6.76
CA GLU A 25 -3.28 -20.62 6.21
C GLU A 25 -2.13 -21.02 5.27
N LEU A 26 -1.77 -20.14 4.34
CA LEU A 26 -0.73 -20.38 3.37
C LEU A 26 0.68 -20.37 4.00
N GLU A 27 0.91 -19.57 5.05
CA GLU A 27 2.15 -19.62 5.84
C GLU A 27 2.29 -20.95 6.56
N GLY A 28 1.22 -21.41 7.21
CA GLY A 28 1.18 -22.72 7.83
C GLY A 28 1.44 -23.82 6.80
N LEU A 29 0.75 -23.77 5.65
CA LEU A 29 0.95 -24.73 4.57
C LEU A 29 2.39 -24.73 4.05
N PHE A 30 2.99 -23.55 3.85
CA PHE A 30 4.36 -23.41 3.33
C PHE A 30 5.41 -23.98 4.28
N GLN A 31 5.19 -23.92 5.60
CA GLN A 31 6.11 -24.52 6.58
C GLN A 31 6.29 -26.02 6.36
N TRP A 32 5.20 -26.73 6.04
CA TRP A 32 5.19 -28.18 5.82
C TRP A 32 5.39 -28.58 4.36
N HIS A 33 4.92 -27.73 3.43
CA HIS A 33 4.93 -27.96 1.99
C HIS A 33 5.59 -26.78 1.26
N ARG A 34 6.92 -26.83 1.14
CA ARG A 34 7.74 -25.80 0.47
C ARG A 34 7.71 -25.91 -1.05
N GLU A 35 6.52 -26.05 -1.62
CA GLU A 35 6.30 -26.12 -3.06
C GLU A 35 6.22 -24.70 -3.64
N GLN A 36 6.70 -24.51 -4.87
CA GLN A 36 6.68 -23.20 -5.55
C GLN A 36 5.25 -22.63 -5.67
N THR A 37 4.28 -23.48 -5.99
CA THR A 37 2.87 -23.10 -6.07
C THR A 37 2.32 -22.57 -4.74
N VAL A 38 2.74 -23.13 -3.60
CA VAL A 38 2.34 -22.63 -2.27
C VAL A 38 3.00 -21.28 -2.00
N HIS A 39 4.29 -21.14 -2.36
CA HIS A 39 4.99 -19.87 -2.27
C HIS A 39 4.30 -18.77 -3.09
N ASP A 40 3.98 -19.05 -4.35
CA ASP A 40 3.34 -18.08 -5.26
C ASP A 40 1.98 -17.63 -4.71
N LYS A 41 1.16 -18.59 -4.25
CA LYS A 41 -0.14 -18.30 -3.64
C LYS A 41 0.00 -17.50 -2.34
N LEU A 42 1.03 -17.79 -1.54
CA LEU A 42 1.33 -17.03 -0.34
C LEU A 42 1.72 -15.58 -0.67
N GLN A 43 2.55 -15.36 -1.70
CA GLN A 43 2.89 -14.00 -2.14
C GLN A 43 1.67 -13.25 -2.67
N GLU A 44 0.82 -13.89 -3.46
CA GLU A 44 -0.44 -13.32 -3.93
C GLU A 44 -1.35 -12.89 -2.76
N ALA A 45 -1.53 -13.77 -1.76
CA ALA A 45 -2.35 -13.48 -0.59
C ALA A 45 -1.76 -12.34 0.26
N LYS A 46 -0.43 -12.31 0.43
CA LYS A 46 0.26 -11.22 1.12
C LYS A 46 0.11 -9.89 0.38
N PHE A 47 0.22 -9.90 -0.95
CA PHE A 47 0.00 -8.71 -1.76
C PHE A 47 -1.45 -8.21 -1.63
N ALA A 48 -2.44 -9.10 -1.69
CA ALA A 48 -3.85 -8.75 -1.47
C ALA A 48 -4.08 -8.15 -0.07
N LEU A 49 -3.48 -8.74 0.96
CA LEU A 49 -3.56 -8.22 2.33
C LEU A 49 -2.95 -6.82 2.46
N ARG A 50 -1.75 -6.60 1.90
CA ARG A 50 -1.09 -5.28 1.88
C ARG A 50 -1.95 -4.25 1.14
N LYS A 51 -2.48 -4.63 -0.03
CA LYS A 51 -3.39 -3.78 -0.83
C LYS A 51 -4.66 -3.41 -0.07
N HIS A 52 -5.25 -4.34 0.69
CA HIS A 52 -6.44 -4.07 1.49
C HIS A 52 -6.14 -3.15 2.70
N LYS A 53 -4.96 -3.29 3.32
CA LYS A 53 -4.56 -2.49 4.49
C LYS A 53 -4.00 -1.11 4.18
N ARG A 54 -3.57 -0.85 2.95
CA ARG A 54 -2.95 0.43 2.58
C ARG A 54 -3.94 1.59 2.68
N ALA A 55 -3.43 2.78 2.93
CA ALA A 55 -4.24 4.00 2.91
C ALA A 55 -4.75 4.30 1.49
N ASN A 56 -5.99 4.76 1.38
CA ASN A 56 -6.53 5.31 0.15
C ASN A 56 -6.09 6.79 0.01
N TYR A 57 -5.06 7.04 -0.80
CA TYR A 57 -4.45 8.37 -0.97
C TYR A 57 -5.38 9.35 -1.68
N TYR A 58 -6.23 8.87 -2.58
CA TYR A 58 -7.23 9.70 -3.25
C TYR A 58 -8.28 10.19 -2.24
N GLU A 59 -8.79 9.30 -1.38
CA GLU A 59 -9.70 9.67 -0.29
C GLU A 59 -9.04 10.59 0.73
N LEU A 60 -7.77 10.36 1.06
CA LEU A 60 -7.03 11.16 2.03
C LEU A 60 -6.85 12.61 1.56
N LEU A 61 -6.62 12.80 0.25
CA LEU A 61 -6.58 14.10 -0.40
C LEU A 61 -7.98 14.62 -0.79
N LYS A 62 -9.04 13.83 -0.63
CA LYS A 62 -10.42 14.17 -1.04
C LYS A 62 -10.55 14.50 -2.52
N VAL A 63 -9.88 13.72 -3.37
CA VAL A 63 -9.95 13.84 -4.84
C VAL A 63 -10.37 12.52 -5.47
N PRO A 64 -11.01 12.52 -6.66
CA PRO A 64 -11.30 11.29 -7.37
C PRO A 64 -10.01 10.65 -7.91
N SER A 65 -10.04 9.35 -8.21
CA SER A 65 -8.88 8.62 -8.80
C SER A 65 -8.46 9.17 -10.17
N VAL A 66 -9.38 9.80 -10.89
CA VAL A 66 -9.14 10.44 -12.20
C VAL A 66 -8.59 11.88 -12.07
N ALA A 67 -8.34 12.37 -10.86
CA ALA A 67 -7.87 13.73 -10.64
C ALA A 67 -6.54 14.03 -11.37
N SER A 68 -6.47 15.23 -11.91
CA SER A 68 -5.27 15.78 -12.52
C SER A 68 -4.21 16.15 -11.46
N GLN A 69 -2.97 16.30 -11.92
CA GLN A 69 -1.86 16.74 -11.05
C GLN A 69 -2.11 18.10 -10.41
N ILE A 70 -2.82 18.99 -11.10
CA ILE A 70 -3.16 20.32 -10.61
C ILE A 70 -4.16 20.21 -9.44
N GLU A 71 -5.17 19.35 -9.59
CA GLU A 71 -6.17 19.08 -8.54
C GLU A 71 -5.53 18.41 -7.32
N ILE A 72 -4.67 17.41 -7.52
CA ILE A 72 -3.91 16.75 -6.45
C ILE A 72 -3.06 17.77 -5.69
N LYS A 73 -2.34 18.65 -6.38
CA LYS A 73 -1.50 19.68 -5.76
C LYS A 73 -2.31 20.76 -5.04
N LYS A 74 -3.52 21.07 -5.51
CA LYS A 74 -4.44 21.99 -4.83
C LYS A 74 -4.95 21.35 -3.54
N ALA A 75 -5.46 20.12 -3.64
CA ALA A 75 -5.98 19.36 -2.52
C ALA A 75 -4.92 19.15 -1.43
N TYR A 76 -3.69 18.80 -1.80
CA TYR A 76 -2.58 18.70 -0.84
C TYR A 76 -2.36 20.00 -0.06
N ARG A 77 -2.35 21.17 -0.73
CA ARG A 77 -2.15 22.47 -0.05
C ARG A 77 -3.26 22.76 0.96
N GLU A 78 -4.50 22.46 0.60
CA GLU A 78 -5.66 22.62 1.50
C GLU A 78 -5.57 21.68 2.71
N ARG A 79 -5.28 20.40 2.47
CA ARG A 79 -5.19 19.35 3.49
C ARG A 79 -3.99 19.55 4.42
N ALA A 80 -2.82 19.85 3.87
CA ALA A 80 -1.62 20.16 4.65
C ALA A 80 -1.85 21.39 5.55
N GLY A 81 -2.53 22.41 5.03
CA GLY A 81 -2.91 23.60 5.82
C GLY A 81 -3.93 23.33 6.91
N GLU A 82 -4.77 22.30 6.79
CA GLU A 82 -5.76 21.88 7.81
C GLU A 82 -5.11 21.08 8.95
N TRP A 83 -4.11 20.25 8.61
CA TRP A 83 -3.45 19.31 9.54
C TRP A 83 -2.08 19.79 10.04
N HIS A 84 -1.65 20.99 9.65
CA HIS A 84 -0.35 21.53 10.06
C HIS A 84 -0.20 21.61 11.59
N PRO A 85 0.91 21.12 12.18
CA PRO A 85 1.12 21.08 13.64
C PRO A 85 0.96 22.44 14.32
N ASP A 86 1.39 23.52 13.64
CA ASP A 86 1.25 24.91 14.13
C ASP A 86 -0.20 25.28 14.48
N LYS A 87 -1.18 24.90 13.66
CA LYS A 87 -2.61 25.14 13.93
C LYS A 87 -3.20 24.20 14.97
N LYS A 88 -2.46 23.16 15.36
CA LYS A 88 -2.86 22.10 16.29
C LYS A 88 -2.13 22.21 17.63
N GLY A 89 -1.32 23.24 17.84
CA GLY A 89 -0.52 23.43 19.06
C GLY A 89 -1.33 23.50 20.36
N HIS A 90 -2.62 23.87 20.28
CA HIS A 90 -3.54 23.97 21.41
C HIS A 90 -4.20 22.62 21.81
N LEU A 91 -4.03 21.56 21.01
CA LEU A 91 -4.62 20.26 21.29
C LEU A 91 -3.83 19.50 22.38
N ASP A 92 -4.48 18.51 22.99
CA ASP A 92 -3.81 17.54 23.85
C ASP A 92 -2.82 16.66 23.07
N ASP A 93 -1.97 15.92 23.78
CA ASP A 93 -0.89 15.14 23.19
C ASP A 93 -1.40 14.01 22.28
N VAL A 94 -2.58 13.45 22.58
CA VAL A 94 -3.19 12.38 21.77
C VAL A 94 -3.65 12.95 20.44
N ALA A 95 -4.34 14.08 20.46
CA ALA A 95 -4.85 14.75 19.27
C ALA A 95 -3.72 15.40 18.45
N LYS A 96 -2.63 15.87 19.07
CA LYS A 96 -1.40 16.29 18.38
C LYS A 96 -0.78 15.14 17.60
N LYS A 97 -0.59 13.99 18.24
CA LYS A 97 -0.02 12.80 17.60
C LYS A 97 -0.88 12.32 16.42
N ALA A 98 -2.21 12.33 16.59
CA ALA A 98 -3.13 12.00 15.49
C ALA A 98 -3.02 13.00 14.33
N ALA A 99 -2.85 14.29 14.63
CA ALA A 99 -2.68 15.31 13.60
C ALA A 99 -1.35 15.18 12.84
N GLU A 100 -0.26 14.89 13.54
CA GLU A 100 1.05 14.60 12.94
C GLU A 100 0.98 13.37 12.03
N GLU A 101 0.32 12.30 12.47
CA GLU A 101 0.15 11.10 11.65
C GLU A 101 -0.68 11.40 10.39
N MET A 102 -1.76 12.18 10.51
CA MET A 102 -2.55 12.62 9.36
C MET A 102 -1.75 13.50 8.40
N PHE A 103 -0.96 14.43 8.93
CA PHE A 103 -0.10 15.30 8.11
C PHE A 103 0.95 14.47 7.34
N LYS A 104 1.58 13.49 8.01
CA LYS A 104 2.52 12.57 7.37
C LYS A 104 1.87 11.80 6.23
N ARG A 105 0.69 11.19 6.48
CA ARG A 105 -0.05 10.43 5.45
C ARG A 105 -0.45 11.33 4.27
N ILE A 106 -0.83 12.59 4.52
CA ILE A 106 -1.16 13.57 3.46
C ILE A 106 0.08 13.86 2.60
N GLY A 107 1.25 13.99 3.22
CA GLY A 107 2.53 14.12 2.53
C GLY A 107 2.84 12.91 1.66
N GLU A 108 2.72 11.70 2.22
CA GLU A 108 2.92 10.42 1.49
C GLU A 108 1.98 10.30 0.29
N ALA A 109 0.69 10.63 0.47
CA ALA A 109 -0.29 10.63 -0.61
C ALA A 109 0.10 11.59 -1.74
N TYR A 110 0.54 12.80 -1.39
CA TYR A 110 0.97 13.78 -2.38
C TYR A 110 2.23 13.32 -3.13
N GLU A 111 3.23 12.79 -2.43
CA GLU A 111 4.47 12.29 -3.05
C GLU A 111 4.16 11.16 -4.06
N VAL A 112 3.35 10.18 -3.65
CA VAL A 112 3.02 9.03 -4.49
C VAL A 112 2.15 9.42 -5.67
N LEU A 113 1.11 10.25 -5.46
CA LEU A 113 0.17 10.58 -6.53
C LEU A 113 0.70 11.62 -7.52
N THR A 114 1.73 12.39 -7.15
CA THR A 114 2.34 13.36 -8.06
C THR A 114 3.51 12.83 -8.88
N ASP A 115 4.18 11.77 -8.45
CA ASP A 115 5.15 11.07 -9.28
C ASP A 115 4.43 10.07 -10.21
N PRO A 116 4.52 10.20 -11.55
CA PRO A 116 3.81 9.30 -12.47
C PRO A 116 4.17 7.82 -12.30
N ALA A 117 5.43 7.50 -11.97
CA ALA A 117 5.88 6.12 -11.80
C ALA A 117 5.37 5.55 -10.46
N LYS A 118 5.41 6.34 -9.38
CA LYS A 118 4.83 5.92 -8.08
C LYS A 118 3.31 5.77 -8.17
N LYS A 119 2.63 6.71 -8.84
CA LYS A 119 1.18 6.67 -9.06
C LYS A 119 0.77 5.41 -9.81
N GLU A 120 1.48 5.05 -10.88
CA GLU A 120 1.19 3.82 -11.64
C GLU A 120 1.27 2.57 -10.77
N LEU A 121 2.30 2.46 -9.92
CA LEU A 121 2.45 1.35 -8.98
C LEU A 121 1.36 1.36 -7.91
N TYR A 122 1.02 2.54 -7.39
CA TYR A 122 -0.10 2.69 -6.47
C TYR A 122 -1.42 2.23 -7.10
N ASP A 123 -1.70 2.63 -8.34
CA ASP A 123 -2.92 2.23 -9.04
C ASP A 123 -2.96 0.70 -9.30
N LYS A 124 -1.79 0.05 -9.47
CA LYS A 124 -1.67 -1.42 -9.55
C LYS A 124 -1.93 -2.16 -8.23
N GLY A 125 -1.91 -1.46 -7.10
CA GLY A 125 -2.18 -2.07 -5.79
C GLY A 125 -1.01 -2.11 -4.82
N TYR A 126 0.16 -1.58 -5.20
CA TYR A 126 1.32 -1.54 -4.31
C TYR A 126 1.11 -0.54 -3.17
N ASP A 127 1.59 -0.87 -1.98
CA ASP A 127 1.74 0.06 -0.86
C ASP A 127 3.07 0.83 -0.98
N LEU A 128 3.35 1.73 -0.02
CA LEU A 128 4.53 2.60 -0.09
C LEU A 128 5.84 1.81 -0.20
N GLU A 129 6.03 0.80 0.67
CA GLU A 129 7.21 -0.05 0.64
C GLU A 129 7.35 -0.81 -0.69
N GLY A 130 6.25 -1.38 -1.20
CA GLY A 130 6.27 -2.07 -2.50
C GLY A 130 6.56 -1.12 -3.67
N ILE A 131 6.13 0.15 -3.59
CA ILE A 131 6.47 1.17 -4.58
C ILE A 131 7.98 1.43 -4.57
N ASP A 132 8.55 1.70 -3.39
CA ASP A 132 9.97 2.04 -3.25
C ASP A 132 10.86 0.88 -3.71
N GLU A 133 10.52 -0.37 -3.36
CA GLU A 133 11.21 -1.57 -3.85
C GLU A 133 11.25 -1.63 -5.38
N GLN A 134 10.11 -1.40 -6.06
CA GLN A 134 10.04 -1.45 -7.52
C GLN A 134 10.85 -0.33 -8.19
N ILE A 135 10.81 0.87 -7.62
CA ILE A 135 11.60 2.02 -8.10
C ILE A 135 13.10 1.72 -7.96
N ASP A 136 13.53 1.24 -6.80
CA ASP A 136 14.91 0.88 -6.52
C ASP A 136 15.41 -0.27 -7.42
N MET A 137 14.58 -1.29 -7.63
CA MET A 137 14.89 -2.38 -8.57
C MET A 137 15.06 -1.87 -10.00
N LYS A 138 14.19 -0.97 -10.45
CA LYS A 138 14.28 -0.36 -11.78
C LYS A 138 15.54 0.48 -11.92
N LYS A 139 15.89 1.25 -10.89
CA LYS A 139 17.11 2.07 -10.85
C LYS A 139 18.38 1.19 -10.96
N ARG A 140 18.49 0.14 -10.12
CA ARG A 140 19.62 -0.81 -10.19
C ARG A 140 19.77 -1.44 -11.58
N ARG A 141 18.67 -1.83 -12.22
CA ARG A 141 18.70 -2.40 -13.58
C ARG A 141 19.22 -1.42 -14.63
N MET A 142 18.86 -0.14 -14.53
CA MET A 142 19.36 0.90 -15.45
C MET A 142 20.85 1.16 -15.25
N GLU A 143 21.33 1.16 -14.00
CA GLU A 143 22.75 1.38 -13.67
C GLU A 143 23.66 0.24 -14.19
N HIS A 144 23.18 -1.01 -14.14
CA HIS A 144 23.96 -2.17 -14.62
C HIS A 144 23.87 -2.41 -16.13
N GLY A 145 22.91 -1.79 -16.83
CA GLY A 145 22.72 -1.91 -18.29
C GLY A 145 23.54 -0.91 -19.12
N HIS A 146 24.39 -0.10 -18.48
CA HIS A 146 25.27 0.89 -19.12
C HIS A 146 26.77 0.55 -18.98
N GLY A 147 27.09 -0.70 -18.62
CA GLY A 147 28.46 -1.22 -18.51
C GLY A 147 28.86 -2.13 -19.65
#